data_AF-A0A8H6YDE6-F1
#
_entry.id   AF-A0A8H6YDE6-F1
#
_cell.length_a   1.000
_cell.length_b   1.000
_cell.length_c   1.000
_cell.angle_alpha   90.00
_cell.angle_beta   90.00
_cell.angle_gamma   90.00
#
_symmetry.space_group_name_H-M   'P 1'
#
loop_
_entity.id
_entity.type
_entity.pdbx_description
1 polymer ?
#
loop_
_entity_poly.entity_id
_entity_poly.type
_entity_poly.pdbx_seq_one_letter_code
_entity_poly.pdbx_strand_id
1 'polypeptide(L)'
;MSRFYFAQACGTLPAVDHPSNSTAIAGPTVCTANTSSKQPTASAAKERILPCTNTSHRVAELREAVQRQAPPIETDLLLDIPYVDLTIQFIGASGIPKVDVVGSADPYFVAKIDNRISFVSTVKVDTLKPVWNETWRVKNVPIHANLAVEVLDKDDGAKLDDYIGKFSCSVAEGAKECEIEGPLFRRAGGTFWLKIESTPSTKEPKSYPYMFDGPIRFSRHFSPTVGVLTNTLSSTEEHVRLYSTWKMYIRGIPLFFGDAVQEWNHGYKAAQTIFGPGASSLAVRSGIMAGHRLLYARSTTNKFGVVDTGADVLTVLRGGARVKPAVYTYIISSEDDSLRFSETGAAFFVDFASKHALHANCHPSVRYSGEFHPRPKGGWAAFSDEVLDEDVQWEIVVDNNSGTYSPDKGLLPQLKALLEYNFSGLTVFALDREDPELTESREACRAYGLKHRGVRKEELQPQRHANEETLADRASSISAKELENFTG
;
A
#
# COMPACT_ATOMS: atom_id res chain seq x y z
N MET A 1 -28.67 39.57 -8.55
CA MET A 1 -29.12 38.44 -9.38
C MET A 1 -28.09 38.23 -10.48
N SER A 2 -27.13 37.33 -10.27
CA SER A 2 -26.17 36.93 -11.30
C SER A 2 -25.96 35.42 -11.18
N ARG A 3 -26.43 34.69 -12.19
CA ARG A 3 -26.33 33.23 -12.31
C ARG A 3 -24.93 32.88 -12.83
N PHE A 4 -24.19 32.06 -12.10
CA PHE A 4 -23.00 31.38 -12.61
C PHE A 4 -23.40 30.02 -13.17
N TYR A 5 -23.12 29.80 -14.45
CA TYR A 5 -23.22 28.50 -15.11
C TYR A 5 -21.94 27.71 -14.84
N PHE A 6 -22.06 26.53 -14.21
CA PHE A 6 -21.01 25.52 -14.19
C PHE A 6 -21.11 24.70 -15.48
N ALA A 7 -20.07 24.76 -16.33
CA ALA A 7 -19.91 23.87 -17.46
C ALA A 7 -19.19 22.59 -17.00
N GLN A 8 -19.86 21.45 -17.15
CA GLN A 8 -19.38 20.12 -16.81
C GLN A 8 -18.67 19.54 -18.04
N ALA A 9 -17.34 19.45 -17.99
CA ALA A 9 -16.56 18.79 -19.04
C ALA A 9 -16.62 17.27 -18.83
N CYS A 10 -17.40 16.58 -19.66
CA CYS A 10 -17.45 15.12 -19.72
C CYS A 10 -16.36 14.64 -20.69
N GLY A 11 -15.26 14.10 -20.15
CA GLY A 11 -14.25 13.39 -20.93
C GLY A 11 -14.71 11.95 -21.20
N THR A 12 -14.95 11.62 -22.47
CA THR A 12 -15.21 10.28 -22.97
C THR A 12 -13.96 9.40 -22.89
N LEU A 13 -14.10 8.21 -22.28
CA LEU A 13 -13.11 7.13 -22.31
C LEU A 13 -13.09 6.45 -23.70
N PRO A 14 -11.96 5.91 -24.17
CA PRO A 14 -11.90 5.17 -25.43
C PRO A 14 -12.48 3.75 -25.27
N ALA A 15 -13.32 3.34 -26.23
CA ALA A 15 -13.85 1.98 -26.33
C ALA A 15 -12.81 1.03 -26.94
N VAL A 16 -12.68 -0.19 -26.38
CA VAL A 16 -11.87 -1.28 -26.93
C VAL A 16 -12.81 -2.45 -27.21
N ASP A 17 -12.95 -2.81 -28.49
CA ASP A 17 -13.78 -3.92 -28.97
C ASP A 17 -13.08 -5.28 -28.73
N HIS A 18 -13.79 -6.23 -28.13
CA HIS A 18 -13.42 -7.65 -28.12
C HIS A 18 -14.36 -8.46 -29.03
N PRO A 19 -13.85 -9.26 -29.98
CA PRO A 19 -14.70 -10.12 -30.80
C PRO A 19 -15.08 -11.41 -30.05
N SER A 20 -16.38 -11.65 -29.96
CA SER A 20 -17.02 -12.89 -29.53
C SER A 20 -16.85 -14.00 -30.57
N ASN A 21 -16.57 -15.23 -30.15
CA ASN A 21 -16.86 -16.40 -30.98
C ASN A 21 -17.49 -17.53 -30.15
N SER A 22 -18.69 -17.92 -30.59
CA SER A 22 -19.53 -19.00 -30.09
C SER A 22 -19.36 -20.22 -30.99
N THR A 23 -19.32 -21.42 -30.43
CA THR A 23 -19.81 -22.62 -31.13
C THR A 23 -20.12 -23.73 -30.14
N ALA A 24 -21.40 -24.11 -30.10
CA ALA A 24 -21.95 -25.25 -29.36
C ALA A 24 -22.02 -26.49 -30.27
N ILE A 25 -21.76 -27.69 -29.74
CA ILE A 25 -22.21 -28.96 -30.34
C ILE A 25 -22.66 -29.94 -29.24
N ALA A 26 -23.79 -30.59 -29.52
CA ALA A 26 -24.63 -31.43 -28.68
C ALA A 26 -24.08 -32.85 -28.38
N GLY A 27 -24.69 -33.51 -27.37
CA GLY A 27 -24.44 -34.90 -26.96
C GLY A 27 -24.96 -35.97 -27.94
N PRO A 28 -24.93 -37.26 -27.52
CA PRO A 28 -26.20 -37.86 -27.08
C PRO A 28 -26.07 -38.90 -25.94
N THR A 29 -27.24 -39.43 -25.58
CA THR A 29 -27.68 -40.07 -24.33
C THR A 29 -27.79 -41.62 -24.42
N VAL A 30 -27.87 -42.24 -23.24
CA VAL A 30 -28.54 -43.52 -22.86
C VAL A 30 -27.76 -44.84 -23.03
N CYS A 31 -27.61 -45.57 -21.90
CA CYS A 31 -28.14 -46.94 -21.73
C CYS A 31 -28.13 -47.39 -20.26
N THR A 32 -29.28 -47.95 -19.86
CA THR A 32 -29.71 -48.45 -18.55
C THR A 32 -29.26 -49.89 -18.27
N ALA A 33 -29.07 -50.28 -16.99
CA ALA A 33 -29.54 -51.57 -16.44
C ALA A 33 -29.43 -51.65 -14.91
N ASN A 34 -30.54 -52.09 -14.29
CA ASN A 34 -30.73 -52.52 -12.90
C ASN A 34 -29.99 -53.85 -12.60
N THR A 35 -29.66 -54.12 -11.32
CA THR A 35 -30.16 -55.29 -10.54
C THR A 35 -29.64 -55.36 -9.09
N SER A 36 -30.58 -55.34 -8.13
CA SER A 36 -30.79 -56.28 -7.01
C SER A 36 -29.67 -56.71 -6.02
N SER A 37 -29.89 -56.32 -4.75
CA SER A 37 -29.93 -57.08 -3.48
C SER A 37 -28.79 -58.00 -3.01
N LYS A 38 -28.31 -57.77 -1.77
CA LYS A 38 -28.43 -58.67 -0.59
C LYS A 38 -27.54 -58.19 0.59
N GLN A 39 -28.14 -58.15 1.79
CA GLN A 39 -27.45 -58.17 3.09
C GLN A 39 -27.02 -59.61 3.45
N PRO A 40 -26.02 -59.79 4.34
CA PRO A 40 -26.36 -60.31 5.69
C PRO A 40 -25.48 -59.85 6.88
N THR A 41 -26.15 -59.71 8.04
CA THR A 41 -25.83 -60.12 9.44
C THR A 41 -24.49 -59.86 10.17
N ALA A 42 -24.61 -59.07 11.27
CA ALA A 42 -24.16 -59.25 12.68
C ALA A 42 -22.77 -59.79 13.09
N SER A 43 -22.04 -59.04 13.95
CA SER A 43 -21.67 -59.40 15.34
C SER A 43 -20.40 -58.66 15.87
N ALA A 44 -20.37 -58.48 17.20
CA ALA A 44 -19.24 -58.27 18.12
C ALA A 44 -18.86 -56.84 18.54
N ALA A 45 -19.17 -56.55 19.81
CA ALA A 45 -18.68 -55.45 20.61
C ALA A 45 -17.17 -55.57 20.90
N LYS A 46 -16.48 -54.43 20.92
CA LYS A 46 -15.21 -54.25 21.64
C LYS A 46 -15.14 -52.82 22.14
N GLU A 47 -15.10 -52.67 23.46
CA GLU A 47 -14.78 -51.43 24.15
C GLU A 47 -13.53 -50.79 23.56
N ARG A 48 -13.60 -49.50 23.26
CA ARG A 48 -12.43 -48.70 22.87
C ARG A 48 -12.43 -47.42 23.68
N ILE A 49 -11.41 -47.35 24.52
CA ILE A 49 -10.92 -46.21 25.31
C ILE A 49 -11.04 -44.91 24.50
N LEU A 50 -11.69 -43.89 25.06
CA LEU A 50 -11.73 -42.52 24.54
C LEU A 50 -10.35 -41.85 24.69
N PRO A 51 -9.68 -41.43 23.61
CA PRO A 51 -8.58 -40.49 23.72
C PRO A 51 -9.13 -39.06 23.70
N CYS A 52 -8.78 -38.27 24.71
CA CYS A 52 -8.91 -36.82 24.69
C CYS A 52 -8.04 -36.23 23.57
N THR A 53 -8.60 -35.97 22.38
CA THR A 53 -7.99 -35.08 21.39
C THR A 53 -9.07 -34.32 20.64
N ASN A 54 -9.25 -33.02 20.92
CA ASN A 54 -9.50 -31.98 19.89
C ASN A 54 -9.75 -30.58 20.49
N THR A 55 -8.78 -30.06 21.25
CA THR A 55 -8.70 -28.60 21.51
C THR A 55 -8.16 -27.87 20.26
N SER A 56 -7.31 -28.53 19.46
CA SER A 56 -6.75 -28.00 18.20
C SER A 56 -7.82 -27.79 17.11
N HIS A 57 -8.73 -28.77 16.94
CA HIS A 57 -9.79 -28.70 15.93
C HIS A 57 -10.81 -27.59 16.21
N ARG A 58 -11.14 -27.35 17.48
CA ARG A 58 -12.01 -26.24 17.89
C ARG A 58 -11.37 -24.87 17.65
N VAL A 59 -10.03 -24.76 17.78
CA VAL A 59 -9.31 -23.52 17.46
C VAL A 59 -9.21 -23.31 15.94
N ALA A 60 -9.11 -24.38 15.15
CA ALA A 60 -9.17 -24.31 13.69
C ALA A 60 -10.58 -23.93 13.19
N GLU A 61 -11.64 -24.54 13.72
CA GLU A 61 -13.04 -24.19 13.42
C GLU A 61 -13.38 -22.77 13.87
N LEU A 62 -12.83 -22.29 14.99
CA LEU A 62 -12.98 -20.89 15.41
C LEU A 62 -12.20 -19.91 14.51
N ARG A 63 -11.05 -20.33 13.95
CA ARG A 63 -10.31 -19.53 12.96
C ARG A 63 -11.06 -19.46 11.62
N GLU A 64 -11.67 -20.55 11.18
CA GLU A 64 -12.53 -20.57 9.99
C GLU A 64 -13.84 -19.80 10.19
N ALA A 65 -14.46 -19.87 11.38
CA ALA A 65 -15.68 -19.12 11.69
C ALA A 65 -15.45 -17.60 11.84
N VAL A 66 -14.26 -17.18 12.25
CA VAL A 66 -13.82 -15.76 12.27
C VAL A 66 -13.49 -15.27 10.85
N GLN A 67 -13.13 -16.17 9.95
CA GLN A 67 -12.84 -15.89 8.54
C GLN A 67 -14.05 -16.25 7.65
N ARG A 68 -15.25 -15.71 7.93
CA ARG A 68 -16.30 -15.69 6.90
C ARG A 68 -15.77 -14.83 5.74
N GLN A 69 -15.13 -15.46 4.77
CA GLN A 69 -14.80 -14.80 3.50
C GLN A 69 -16.11 -14.25 2.96
N ALA A 70 -16.10 -12.97 2.60
CA ALA A 70 -17.21 -12.40 1.85
C ALA A 70 -17.50 -13.31 0.65
N PRO A 71 -18.78 -13.50 0.31
CA PRO A 71 -19.16 -14.29 -0.86
C PRO A 71 -18.26 -13.94 -2.07
N PRO A 72 -17.86 -14.92 -2.89
CA PRO A 72 -17.12 -14.63 -4.11
C PRO A 72 -17.86 -13.55 -4.91
N ILE A 73 -17.14 -12.61 -5.52
CA ILE A 73 -17.75 -11.56 -6.36
C ILE A 73 -18.68 -12.20 -7.41
N GLU A 74 -18.30 -13.37 -7.94
CA GLU A 74 -19.12 -14.19 -8.84
C GLU A 74 -20.52 -14.53 -8.30
N THR A 75 -20.65 -14.79 -6.99
CA THR A 75 -21.96 -15.04 -6.38
C THR A 75 -22.82 -13.78 -6.30
N ASP A 76 -22.23 -12.61 -6.08
CA ASP A 76 -22.94 -11.33 -6.13
C ASP A 76 -23.38 -10.98 -7.55
N LEU A 77 -22.56 -11.33 -8.55
CA LEU A 77 -22.86 -11.16 -9.97
C LEU A 77 -24.09 -11.96 -10.40
N LEU A 78 -24.22 -13.19 -9.89
CA LEU A 78 -25.33 -14.10 -10.18
C LEU A 78 -26.65 -13.70 -9.49
N LEU A 79 -26.57 -12.97 -8.38
CA LEU A 79 -27.72 -12.56 -7.56
C LEU A 79 -28.20 -11.13 -7.85
N ASP A 80 -27.63 -10.46 -8.86
CA ASP A 80 -27.92 -9.05 -9.22
C ASP A 80 -27.95 -8.10 -8.02
N ILE A 81 -26.95 -8.27 -7.15
CA ILE A 81 -26.83 -7.45 -5.94
C ILE A 81 -26.55 -5.99 -6.31
N PRO A 82 -27.27 -5.01 -5.73
CA PRO A 82 -26.97 -3.60 -5.92
C PRO A 82 -25.63 -3.21 -5.31
N TYR A 83 -24.93 -2.31 -6.00
CA TYR A 83 -23.67 -1.72 -5.55
C TYR A 83 -23.85 -0.24 -5.23
N VAL A 84 -23.07 0.23 -4.26
CA VAL A 84 -23.06 1.60 -3.78
C VAL A 84 -21.64 2.16 -3.72
N ASP A 85 -21.54 3.48 -3.90
CA ASP A 85 -20.34 4.26 -3.63
C ASP A 85 -20.45 4.84 -2.22
N LEU A 86 -19.44 4.59 -1.40
CA LEU A 86 -19.41 4.94 0.01
C LEU A 86 -18.47 6.12 0.26
N THR A 87 -18.91 7.04 1.11
CA THR A 87 -18.04 8.00 1.82
C THR A 87 -18.14 7.72 3.32
N ILE A 88 -17.06 7.20 3.90
CA ILE A 88 -16.98 6.85 5.31
C ILE A 88 -16.12 7.89 6.02
N GLN A 89 -16.70 8.60 6.97
CA GLN A 89 -15.97 9.50 7.87
C GLN A 89 -15.76 8.82 9.22
N PHE A 90 -14.50 8.52 9.55
CA PHE A 90 -14.10 8.02 10.86
C PHE A 90 -13.86 9.21 11.78
N ILE A 91 -14.78 9.45 12.72
CA ILE A 91 -14.84 10.68 13.50
C ILE A 91 -13.84 10.61 14.66
N GLY A 92 -14.02 9.64 15.55
CA GLY A 92 -13.23 9.53 16.78
C GLY A 92 -13.65 8.34 17.64
N ALA A 93 -12.96 8.18 18.76
CA ALA A 93 -13.32 7.23 19.80
C ALA A 93 -13.14 7.83 21.19
N SER A 94 -13.73 7.21 22.22
CA SER A 94 -13.53 7.59 23.62
C SER A 94 -13.59 6.40 24.55
N GLY A 95 -13.04 6.54 25.75
CA GLY A 95 -13.04 5.46 26.73
C GLY A 95 -12.10 4.32 26.37
N ILE A 96 -11.09 4.61 25.55
CA ILE A 96 -10.04 3.66 25.21
C ILE A 96 -9.31 3.25 26.50
N PRO A 97 -9.07 1.95 26.74
CA PRO A 97 -8.31 1.51 27.89
C PRO A 97 -6.87 1.99 27.77
N LYS A 98 -6.31 2.46 28.88
CA LYS A 98 -4.87 2.69 28.98
C LYS A 98 -4.16 1.33 28.98
N VAL A 99 -3.40 1.06 27.93
CA VAL A 99 -2.57 -0.15 27.82
C VAL A 99 -1.10 0.12 28.13
N ASP A 100 -0.62 1.36 27.97
CA ASP A 100 0.76 1.74 28.27
C ASP A 100 1.10 1.84 29.77
N VAL A 101 2.32 1.43 30.12
CA VAL A 101 2.89 1.50 31.48
C VAL A 101 3.22 2.95 31.89
N VAL A 102 3.60 3.81 30.94
CA VAL A 102 3.94 5.23 31.12
C VAL A 102 3.34 6.02 29.95
N GLY A 103 2.62 7.12 30.20
CA GLY A 103 1.84 7.84 29.17
C GLY A 103 0.37 7.43 29.12
N SER A 104 -0.38 7.89 28.11
CA SER A 104 -1.76 7.48 27.82
C SER A 104 -1.81 6.26 26.89
N ALA A 105 -2.16 6.48 25.62
CA ALA A 105 -2.28 5.53 24.52
C ALA A 105 -2.04 6.35 23.25
N ASP A 106 -1.47 5.75 22.23
CA ASP A 106 -1.24 6.26 20.89
C ASP A 106 -2.15 5.58 19.85
N PRO A 107 -3.50 5.70 19.95
CA PRO A 107 -4.43 4.90 19.19
C PRO A 107 -4.43 5.20 17.68
N TYR A 108 -4.57 4.13 16.91
CA TYR A 108 -4.94 4.14 15.49
C TYR A 108 -5.91 3.00 15.19
N PHE A 109 -6.49 3.00 13.98
CA PHE A 109 -7.33 1.90 13.53
C PHE A 109 -7.00 1.40 12.12
N VAL A 110 -7.41 0.17 11.86
CA VAL A 110 -7.43 -0.47 10.55
C VAL A 110 -8.87 -0.83 10.24
N ALA A 111 -9.42 -0.22 9.19
CA ALA A 111 -10.74 -0.53 8.68
C ALA A 111 -10.62 -1.41 7.43
N LYS A 112 -11.52 -2.40 7.29
CA LYS A 112 -11.57 -3.31 6.15
C LYS A 112 -13.02 -3.47 5.72
N ILE A 113 -13.28 -3.39 4.41
CA ILE A 113 -14.58 -3.79 3.85
C ILE A 113 -14.38 -5.18 3.25
N ASP A 114 -15.07 -6.17 3.83
CA ASP A 114 -15.08 -7.56 3.35
C ASP A 114 -13.68 -8.20 3.14
N ASN A 115 -12.66 -7.68 3.83
CA ASN A 115 -11.24 -7.99 3.60
C ASN A 115 -10.77 -7.79 2.14
N ARG A 116 -11.50 -7.03 1.32
CA ARG A 116 -11.17 -6.74 -0.08
C ARG A 116 -10.37 -5.45 -0.24
N ILE A 117 -10.67 -4.47 0.59
CA ILE A 117 -9.97 -3.18 0.62
C ILE A 117 -9.81 -2.74 2.07
N SER A 118 -8.68 -2.09 2.37
CA SER A 118 -8.38 -1.62 3.71
C SER A 118 -8.05 -0.14 3.74
N PHE A 119 -8.27 0.45 4.92
CA PHE A 119 -7.93 1.81 5.25
C PHE A 119 -7.24 1.82 6.60
N VAL A 120 -6.26 2.70 6.72
CA VAL A 120 -5.41 2.80 7.88
C VAL A 120 -5.41 4.25 8.34
N SER A 121 -5.68 4.48 9.62
CA SER A 121 -5.72 5.83 10.17
C SER A 121 -4.34 6.41 10.49
N THR A 122 -4.30 7.71 10.74
CA THR A 122 -3.16 8.29 11.47
C THR A 122 -3.14 7.82 12.93
N VAL A 123 -1.95 7.83 13.53
CA VAL A 123 -1.74 7.61 14.96
C VAL A 123 -2.05 8.92 15.70
N LYS A 124 -2.79 8.85 16.81
CA LYS A 124 -3.07 10.00 17.68
C LYS A 124 -2.30 9.85 18.96
N VAL A 125 -1.35 10.75 19.20
CA VAL A 125 -0.40 10.65 20.31
C VAL A 125 -1.06 11.02 21.64
N ASP A 126 -0.77 10.25 22.68
CA ASP A 126 -1.07 10.49 24.10
C ASP A 126 -2.55 10.86 24.37
N THR A 127 -3.49 10.02 23.90
CA THR A 127 -4.92 10.26 24.07
C THR A 127 -5.78 9.01 24.20
N LEU A 128 -6.69 8.98 25.19
CA LEU A 128 -7.79 7.99 25.29
C LEU A 128 -9.08 8.45 24.58
N LYS A 129 -9.03 9.61 23.92
CA LYS A 129 -10.16 10.23 23.20
C LYS A 129 -9.72 10.71 21.82
N PRO A 130 -9.23 9.80 20.95
CA PRO A 130 -8.72 10.20 19.64
C PRO A 130 -9.81 10.79 18.76
N VAL A 131 -9.45 11.85 18.05
CA VAL A 131 -10.25 12.44 16.98
C VAL A 131 -9.47 12.30 15.68
N TRP A 132 -9.93 11.42 14.79
CA TRP A 132 -9.31 11.21 13.48
C TRP A 132 -9.86 12.21 12.46
N ASN A 133 -11.18 12.31 12.34
CA ASN A 133 -11.87 13.05 11.28
C ASN A 133 -11.33 12.72 9.89
N GLU A 134 -11.06 11.44 9.63
CA GLU A 134 -10.48 10.98 8.37
C GLU A 134 -11.56 10.39 7.48
N THR A 135 -11.49 10.68 6.18
CA THR A 135 -12.47 10.22 5.20
C THR A 135 -11.88 9.11 4.34
N TRP A 136 -12.72 8.14 3.99
CA TRP A 136 -12.41 7.08 3.04
C TRP A 136 -13.55 6.95 2.02
N ARG A 137 -13.20 7.02 0.73
CA ARG A 137 -14.14 6.86 -0.38
C ARG A 137 -13.84 5.59 -1.14
N VAL A 138 -14.88 4.78 -1.32
CA VAL A 138 -14.80 3.49 -2.00
C VAL A 138 -15.97 3.36 -2.95
N LYS A 139 -15.70 3.05 -4.20
CA LYS A 139 -16.71 2.81 -5.23
C LYS A 139 -17.05 1.34 -5.34
N ASN A 140 -18.24 1.08 -5.87
CA ASN A 140 -18.67 -0.25 -6.27
C ASN A 140 -18.57 -1.26 -5.09
N VAL A 141 -19.18 -0.93 -3.96
CA VAL A 141 -19.27 -1.82 -2.80
C VAL A 141 -20.65 -2.49 -2.79
N PRO A 142 -20.76 -3.82 -2.65
CA PRO A 142 -22.06 -4.48 -2.48
C PRO A 142 -22.82 -3.88 -1.29
N ILE A 143 -24.13 -3.63 -1.44
CA ILE A 143 -24.93 -2.98 -0.39
C ILE A 143 -24.97 -3.74 0.95
N HIS A 144 -24.64 -5.04 0.92
CA HIS A 144 -24.63 -5.92 2.08
C HIS A 144 -23.24 -6.12 2.69
N ALA A 145 -22.22 -5.42 2.18
CA ALA A 145 -20.84 -5.54 2.66
C ALA A 145 -20.70 -5.18 4.14
N ASN A 146 -19.68 -5.77 4.78
CA ASN A 146 -19.38 -5.55 6.19
C ASN A 146 -18.12 -4.69 6.36
N LEU A 147 -18.24 -3.62 7.14
CA LEU A 147 -17.13 -2.80 7.59
C LEU A 147 -16.63 -3.34 8.94
N ALA A 148 -15.43 -3.93 8.93
CA ALA A 148 -14.72 -4.35 10.14
C ALA A 148 -13.66 -3.31 10.52
N VAL A 149 -13.54 -2.98 11.80
CA VAL A 149 -12.55 -2.03 12.32
C VAL A 149 -11.81 -2.66 13.49
N GLU A 150 -10.49 -2.62 13.43
CA GLU A 150 -9.57 -3.03 14.50
C GLU A 150 -8.87 -1.77 15.04
N VAL A 151 -8.89 -1.57 16.35
CA VAL A 151 -8.23 -0.44 17.04
C VAL A 151 -7.00 -0.98 17.77
N LEU A 152 -5.87 -0.29 17.60
CA LEU A 152 -4.58 -0.67 18.16
C LEU A 152 -3.91 0.54 18.80
N ASP A 153 -3.07 0.28 19.79
CA ASP A 153 -2.22 1.25 20.44
C ASP A 153 -0.80 1.20 19.86
N LYS A 154 -0.24 2.36 19.50
CA LYS A 154 1.06 2.41 18.85
C LYS A 154 2.20 2.47 19.87
N ASP A 155 2.88 1.35 20.07
CA ASP A 155 4.11 1.30 20.84
C ASP A 155 5.36 1.56 19.99
N ASP A 156 6.01 2.70 20.17
CA ASP A 156 7.29 2.99 19.51
C ASP A 156 8.42 2.15 20.11
N GLY A 157 9.05 1.32 19.27
CA GLY A 157 10.15 0.43 19.65
C GLY A 157 9.72 -0.96 20.12
N ALA A 158 8.42 -1.23 20.29
CA ALA A 158 7.90 -2.58 20.50
C ALA A 158 7.83 -3.37 19.17
N LYS A 159 7.84 -4.71 19.28
CA LYS A 159 7.72 -5.60 18.11
C LYS A 159 6.31 -5.66 17.54
N LEU A 160 5.31 -5.53 18.41
CA LEU A 160 3.90 -5.58 18.08
C LEU A 160 3.22 -4.43 18.82
N ASP A 161 2.28 -3.80 18.14
CA ASP A 161 1.40 -2.77 18.69
C ASP A 161 0.31 -3.45 19.56
N ASP A 162 -0.05 -2.84 20.68
CA ASP A 162 -1.02 -3.39 21.61
C ASP A 162 -2.45 -3.38 21.03
N TYR A 163 -3.12 -4.55 21.05
CA TYR A 163 -4.48 -4.66 20.54
C TYR A 163 -5.50 -4.11 21.55
N ILE A 164 -6.22 -3.07 21.15
CA ILE A 164 -7.27 -2.45 21.99
C ILE A 164 -8.59 -3.23 21.85
N GLY A 165 -9.04 -3.45 20.61
CA GLY A 165 -10.31 -4.09 20.34
C GLY A 165 -10.78 -3.97 18.90
N LYS A 166 -11.99 -4.44 18.62
CA LYS A 166 -12.59 -4.41 17.28
C LYS A 166 -14.09 -4.21 17.31
N PHE A 167 -14.67 -3.89 16.16
CA PHE A 167 -16.11 -4.00 15.93
C PHE A 167 -16.39 -4.29 14.46
N SER A 168 -17.65 -4.60 14.15
CA SER A 168 -18.13 -4.72 12.77
C SER A 168 -19.51 -4.09 12.63
N CYS A 169 -19.77 -3.47 11.49
CA CYS A 169 -21.07 -2.89 11.18
C CYS A 169 -21.38 -2.97 9.68
N SER A 170 -22.66 -2.88 9.32
CA SER A 170 -23.05 -2.80 7.91
C SER A 170 -22.59 -1.49 7.26
N VAL A 171 -22.41 -1.50 5.94
CA VAL A 171 -22.15 -0.28 5.15
C VAL A 171 -23.39 0.59 4.89
N ALA A 172 -24.51 0.31 5.56
CA ALA A 172 -25.72 1.12 5.45
C ALA A 172 -25.46 2.57 5.90
N GLU A 173 -26.08 3.52 5.20
CA GLU A 173 -25.95 4.95 5.47
C GLU A 173 -26.36 5.33 6.90
N GLY A 174 -25.76 6.41 7.40
CA GLY A 174 -26.08 6.98 8.71
C GLY A 174 -24.87 7.15 9.63
N ALA A 175 -25.10 7.87 10.72
CA ALA A 175 -24.16 7.94 11.84
C ALA A 175 -24.25 6.65 12.66
N LYS A 176 -23.11 6.10 13.04
CA LYS A 176 -22.99 4.88 13.83
C LYS A 176 -22.18 5.16 15.09
N GLU A 177 -22.69 4.63 16.19
CA GLU A 177 -21.99 4.49 17.46
C GLU A 177 -21.74 3.00 17.66
N CYS A 178 -20.47 2.62 17.75
CA CYS A 178 -20.06 1.22 17.85
C CYS A 178 -19.28 0.99 19.13
N GLU A 179 -19.68 -0.01 19.90
CA GLU A 179 -18.89 -0.47 21.05
C GLU A 179 -17.64 -1.21 20.55
N ILE A 180 -16.48 -0.85 21.11
CA ILE A 180 -15.22 -1.53 20.80
C ILE A 180 -15.13 -2.78 21.68
N GLU A 181 -15.19 -3.94 21.06
CA GLU A 181 -15.02 -5.22 21.73
C GLU A 181 -13.54 -5.47 22.03
N GLY A 182 -13.18 -5.38 23.31
CA GLY A 182 -11.84 -5.71 23.79
C GLY A 182 -11.51 -7.21 23.67
N PRO A 183 -10.26 -7.62 23.94
CA PRO A 183 -9.87 -9.02 23.95
C PRO A 183 -10.63 -9.82 25.03
N LEU A 184 -10.82 -11.13 24.78
CA LEU A 184 -11.59 -12.05 25.64
C LEU A 184 -11.27 -11.85 27.14
N PHE A 185 -12.32 -11.69 27.95
CA PHE A 185 -12.29 -11.46 29.41
C PHE A 185 -11.86 -10.05 29.89
N ARG A 186 -11.71 -9.04 29.03
CA ARG A 186 -11.46 -7.63 29.43
C ARG A 186 -12.70 -6.71 29.31
N ARG A 187 -12.64 -5.55 29.99
CA ARG A 187 -13.64 -4.45 29.96
C ARG A 187 -13.81 -3.91 28.52
N ALA A 188 -14.98 -3.31 28.23
CA ALA A 188 -15.27 -2.63 26.96
C ALA A 188 -14.10 -1.72 26.52
N GLY A 189 -13.72 -1.80 25.24
CA GLY A 189 -12.58 -1.09 24.65
C GLY A 189 -12.86 0.39 24.34
N GLY A 190 -14.03 0.89 24.75
CA GLY A 190 -14.52 2.24 24.47
C GLY A 190 -15.63 2.26 23.42
N THR A 191 -15.95 3.47 22.96
CA THR A 191 -16.98 3.74 21.95
C THR A 191 -16.33 4.42 20.75
N PHE A 192 -16.67 3.97 19.54
CA PHE A 192 -16.19 4.51 18.27
C PHE A 192 -17.35 5.17 17.50
N TRP A 193 -17.11 6.32 16.88
CA TRP A 193 -18.10 7.03 16.06
C TRP A 193 -17.64 7.15 14.60
N LEU A 194 -18.55 6.86 13.69
CA LEU A 194 -18.35 7.06 12.25
C LEU A 194 -19.65 7.47 11.57
N LYS A 195 -19.53 8.06 10.37
CA LYS A 195 -20.67 8.41 9.51
C LYS A 195 -20.45 7.79 8.13
N ILE A 196 -21.48 7.13 7.60
CA ILE A 196 -21.47 6.59 6.24
C ILE A 196 -22.49 7.36 5.40
N GLU A 197 -22.05 7.87 4.27
CA GLU A 197 -22.90 8.32 3.17
C GLU A 197 -22.80 7.30 2.05
N SER A 198 -23.95 6.97 1.44
CA SER A 198 -24.06 5.93 0.42
C SER A 198 -24.84 6.46 -0.77
N THR A 199 -24.36 6.18 -1.98
CA THR A 199 -25.04 6.53 -3.24
C THR A 199 -25.01 5.33 -4.18
N PRO A 200 -26.08 5.05 -4.95
CA PRO A 200 -26.05 3.95 -5.91
C PRO A 200 -24.92 4.10 -6.93
N SER A 201 -24.15 3.03 -7.17
CA SER A 201 -23.08 3.04 -8.18
C SER A 201 -23.67 3.08 -9.59
N THR A 202 -23.16 3.96 -10.45
CA THR A 202 -23.77 4.28 -11.76
C THR A 202 -23.04 3.72 -12.98
N LYS A 203 -21.74 3.39 -12.87
CA LYS A 203 -20.92 2.92 -13.99
C LYS A 203 -20.43 1.51 -13.73
N GLU A 204 -20.97 0.54 -14.47
CA GLU A 204 -20.55 -0.87 -14.51
C GLU A 204 -19.89 -1.34 -13.19
N PRO A 205 -20.64 -1.31 -12.06
CA PRO A 205 -20.02 -1.48 -10.75
C PRO A 205 -19.36 -2.86 -10.57
N LYS A 206 -19.81 -3.81 -11.37
CA LYS A 206 -19.32 -5.18 -11.46
C LYS A 206 -17.89 -5.27 -12.02
N SER A 207 -17.43 -4.29 -12.82
CA SER A 207 -16.13 -4.33 -13.49
C SER A 207 -14.96 -4.04 -12.55
N TYR A 208 -15.17 -3.23 -11.50
CA TYR A 208 -14.12 -2.85 -10.54
C TYR A 208 -14.69 -2.74 -9.12
N PRO A 209 -15.04 -3.87 -8.48
CA PRO A 209 -15.61 -3.85 -7.14
C PRO A 209 -14.58 -3.39 -6.10
N TYR A 210 -15.04 -2.74 -5.03
CA TYR A 210 -14.19 -2.23 -3.93
C TYR A 210 -13.08 -1.27 -4.39
N MET A 211 -13.36 -0.41 -5.37
CA MET A 211 -12.35 0.48 -5.93
C MET A 211 -12.10 1.70 -5.03
N PHE A 212 -10.85 1.95 -4.68
CA PHE A 212 -10.46 3.16 -3.95
C PHE A 212 -10.73 4.45 -4.75
N ASP A 213 -11.40 5.42 -4.13
CA ASP A 213 -11.79 6.70 -4.75
C ASP A 213 -11.32 7.94 -3.97
N GLY A 214 -10.38 7.75 -3.04
CA GLY A 214 -9.73 8.83 -2.31
C GLY A 214 -10.24 9.06 -0.90
N PRO A 215 -9.87 10.20 -0.27
CA PRO A 215 -8.82 11.14 -0.71
C PRO A 215 -7.46 10.45 -0.86
N ILE A 216 -6.56 10.95 -1.72
CA ILE A 216 -5.21 10.37 -1.90
C ILE A 216 -4.40 10.71 -0.65
N ARG A 217 -4.22 9.73 0.23
CA ARG A 217 -3.47 9.90 1.47
C ARG A 217 -2.04 9.46 1.27
N PHE A 218 -1.11 10.19 1.90
CA PHE A 218 0.28 9.76 2.01
C PHE A 218 0.71 9.60 3.46
N SER A 219 1.63 8.66 3.67
CA SER A 219 2.46 8.57 4.86
C SER A 219 3.93 8.70 4.47
N ARG A 220 4.64 9.57 5.17
CA ARG A 220 6.10 9.70 5.11
C ARG A 220 6.66 9.02 6.36
N HIS A 221 7.38 7.94 6.15
CA HIS A 221 8.01 7.18 7.21
C HIS A 221 9.45 7.63 7.34
N PHE A 222 9.87 7.86 8.58
CA PHE A 222 11.26 8.16 8.91
C PHE A 222 11.88 6.90 9.48
N SER A 223 13.08 6.57 9.02
CA SER A 223 13.77 5.47 9.67
C SER A 223 14.21 5.89 11.09
N PRO A 224 13.81 5.16 12.16
CA PRO A 224 14.21 5.46 13.54
C PRO A 224 15.74 5.37 13.75
N THR A 225 16.42 4.72 12.82
CA THR A 225 17.86 4.49 12.79
C THR A 225 18.67 5.76 12.51
N VAL A 226 18.09 6.75 11.84
CA VAL A 226 18.83 7.93 11.34
C VAL A 226 19.45 8.74 12.47
N GLY A 227 18.71 8.93 13.57
CA GLY A 227 19.21 9.68 14.73
C GLY A 227 20.30 8.96 15.52
N VAL A 228 20.36 7.62 15.43
CA VAL A 228 21.38 6.80 16.12
C VAL A 228 22.62 6.58 15.24
N LEU A 229 22.44 6.47 13.92
CA LEU A 229 23.52 6.18 12.96
C LEU A 229 24.34 7.40 12.54
N THR A 230 23.70 8.57 12.45
CA THR A 230 24.39 9.76 11.92
C THR A 230 25.30 10.44 12.97
N ASN A 231 25.21 10.07 14.26
CA ASN A 231 25.94 10.69 15.40
C ASN A 231 25.96 12.24 15.36
N THR A 232 25.04 12.85 14.62
CA THR A 232 24.93 14.30 14.44
C THR A 232 23.74 14.77 15.24
N LEU A 233 24.01 15.55 16.29
CA LEU A 233 23.06 16.30 17.10
C LEU A 233 22.28 17.38 16.30
N SER A 234 22.35 17.38 14.96
CA SER A 234 21.62 18.31 14.10
C SER A 234 20.54 17.59 13.32
N SER A 235 19.34 17.58 13.88
CA SER A 235 18.07 17.24 13.23
C SER A 235 17.68 18.29 12.17
N THR A 236 18.48 18.45 11.11
CA THR A 236 18.06 19.28 9.98
C THR A 236 17.02 18.52 9.14
N GLU A 237 15.95 19.19 8.69
CA GLU A 237 14.90 18.60 7.82
C GLU A 237 15.48 17.90 6.56
N GLU A 238 16.67 18.34 6.12
CA GLU A 238 17.42 17.76 4.99
C GLU A 238 17.92 16.33 5.27
N HIS A 239 18.50 16.07 6.45
CA HIS A 239 18.93 14.70 6.84
C HIS A 239 17.74 13.79 7.06
N VAL A 240 16.65 14.29 7.63
CA VAL A 240 15.43 13.50 7.86
C VAL A 240 14.81 13.02 6.54
N ARG A 241 15.00 13.77 5.45
CA ARG A 241 14.44 13.47 4.12
C ARG A 241 15.22 12.41 3.35
N LEU A 242 16.55 12.42 3.39
CA LEU A 242 17.41 11.44 2.70
C LEU A 242 17.06 9.99 3.09
N TYR A 243 16.42 9.81 4.24
CA TYR A 243 16.08 8.51 4.82
C TYR A 243 14.56 8.31 4.91
N SER A 244 13.79 9.10 4.17
CA SER A 244 12.33 9.00 4.12
C SER A 244 11.88 8.02 3.04
N THR A 245 10.84 7.26 3.35
CA THR A 245 10.01 6.54 2.36
C THR A 245 8.61 7.12 2.38
N TRP A 246 7.98 7.12 1.21
CA TRP A 246 6.61 7.55 1.05
C TRP A 246 5.76 6.38 0.59
N LYS A 247 4.56 6.28 1.18
CA LYS A 247 3.50 5.40 0.73
C LYS A 247 2.27 6.25 0.45
N MET A 248 1.65 6.05 -0.72
CA MET A 248 0.46 6.77 -1.16
C MET A 248 -0.56 5.79 -1.74
N TYR A 249 -1.84 6.03 -1.49
CA TYR A 249 -2.92 5.31 -2.16
C TYR A 249 -3.47 6.19 -3.27
N ILE A 250 -3.21 5.82 -4.53
CA ILE A 250 -3.67 6.56 -5.71
C ILE A 250 -4.93 5.88 -6.28
N ARG A 251 -5.81 6.67 -6.89
CA ARG A 251 -7.11 6.24 -7.37
C ARG A 251 -7.00 5.55 -8.73
N GLY A 252 -7.87 4.57 -8.94
CA GLY A 252 -8.16 4.03 -10.27
C GLY A 252 -7.09 3.13 -10.87
N ILE A 253 -6.14 2.58 -10.11
CA ILE A 253 -5.13 1.64 -10.65
C ILE A 253 -5.74 0.53 -11.54
N PRO A 254 -6.82 -0.16 -11.13
CA PRO A 254 -7.48 -1.15 -11.99
C PRO A 254 -8.05 -0.60 -13.30
N LEU A 255 -8.40 0.70 -13.37
CA LEU A 255 -8.91 1.32 -14.60
C LEU A 255 -7.83 1.46 -15.69
N PHE A 256 -6.56 1.59 -15.28
CA PHE A 256 -5.44 1.81 -16.20
C PHE A 256 -4.67 0.53 -16.50
N PHE A 257 -4.51 -0.34 -15.50
CA PHE A 257 -3.74 -1.57 -15.63
C PHE A 257 -4.60 -2.84 -15.68
N GLY A 258 -5.90 -2.78 -15.37
CA GLY A 258 -6.74 -3.97 -15.21
C GLY A 258 -6.15 -4.92 -14.18
N ASP A 259 -6.10 -6.20 -14.51
CA ASP A 259 -5.45 -7.25 -13.70
C ASP A 259 -3.98 -7.47 -14.09
N ALA A 260 -3.43 -6.67 -15.00
CA ALA A 260 -2.04 -6.81 -15.42
C ALA A 260 -1.08 -6.54 -14.26
N VAL A 261 -0.03 -7.37 -14.20
CA VAL A 261 1.10 -7.27 -13.28
C VAL A 261 2.39 -7.51 -14.04
N GLN A 262 3.50 -7.06 -13.48
CA GLN A 262 4.85 -7.14 -14.03
C GLN A 262 5.67 -8.03 -13.10
N GLU A 263 5.98 -9.23 -13.54
CA GLU A 263 6.75 -10.20 -12.77
C GLU A 263 8.21 -9.75 -12.62
N TRP A 264 8.90 -10.33 -11.64
CA TRP A 264 10.33 -10.11 -11.49
C TRP A 264 11.11 -10.61 -12.72
N ASN A 265 12.21 -9.94 -13.02
CA ASN A 265 13.02 -10.17 -14.19
C ASN A 265 13.89 -11.43 -14.02
N HIS A 266 13.41 -12.55 -14.58
CA HIS A 266 14.11 -13.84 -14.60
C HIS A 266 15.49 -13.80 -15.27
N GLY A 267 15.75 -12.82 -16.14
CA GLY A 267 17.05 -12.63 -16.81
C GLY A 267 18.06 -11.81 -16.02
N TYR A 268 17.66 -11.19 -14.90
CA TYR A 268 18.54 -10.30 -14.13
C TYR A 268 19.15 -11.00 -12.91
N LYS A 269 20.47 -11.11 -12.88
CA LYS A 269 21.22 -11.82 -11.82
C LYS A 269 20.87 -11.34 -10.41
N ALA A 270 20.74 -10.03 -10.20
CA ALA A 270 20.39 -9.52 -8.87
C ALA A 270 18.93 -9.84 -8.47
N ALA A 271 18.00 -9.93 -9.43
CA ALA A 271 16.66 -10.42 -9.13
C ALA A 271 16.66 -11.93 -8.81
N GLN A 272 17.46 -12.72 -9.54
CA GLN A 272 17.65 -14.15 -9.24
C GLN A 272 18.22 -14.39 -7.83
N THR A 273 19.10 -13.50 -7.31
CA THR A 273 19.58 -13.62 -5.93
C THR A 273 18.51 -13.39 -4.86
N ILE A 274 17.37 -12.79 -5.22
CA ILE A 274 16.25 -12.51 -4.32
C ILE A 274 15.13 -13.55 -4.49
N PHE A 275 14.76 -13.83 -5.73
CA PHE A 275 13.61 -14.66 -6.08
C PHE A 275 13.98 -16.08 -6.52
N GLY A 276 15.27 -16.36 -6.70
CA GLY A 276 15.75 -17.69 -7.06
C GLY A 276 15.48 -18.75 -5.98
N PRO A 277 15.62 -20.02 -6.34
CA PRO A 277 15.45 -21.13 -5.40
C PRO A 277 16.64 -21.22 -4.43
N GLY A 278 16.40 -21.78 -3.24
CA GLY A 278 17.45 -22.16 -2.29
C GLY A 278 17.58 -21.24 -1.06
N ALA A 279 18.36 -21.72 -0.10
CA ALA A 279 18.53 -21.08 1.20
C ALA A 279 19.16 -19.68 1.11
N SER A 280 20.10 -19.47 0.18
CA SER A 280 20.75 -18.17 -0.01
C SER A 280 19.77 -17.09 -0.46
N SER A 281 18.92 -17.38 -1.45
CA SER A 281 17.91 -16.43 -1.91
C SER A 281 16.83 -16.19 -0.86
N LEU A 282 16.47 -17.22 -0.07
CA LEU A 282 15.58 -17.05 1.09
C LEU A 282 16.18 -16.09 2.12
N ALA A 283 17.47 -16.24 2.46
CA ALA A 283 18.14 -15.37 3.42
C ALA A 283 18.19 -13.90 2.95
N VAL A 284 18.55 -13.68 1.68
CA VAL A 284 18.52 -12.33 1.07
C VAL A 284 17.11 -11.75 1.11
N ARG A 285 16.10 -12.53 0.70
CA ARG A 285 14.70 -12.10 0.70
C ARG A 285 14.20 -11.76 2.10
N SER A 286 14.51 -12.58 3.11
CA SER A 286 14.15 -12.33 4.51
C SER A 286 14.76 -11.02 5.02
N GLY A 287 16.03 -10.75 4.70
CA GLY A 287 16.68 -9.48 5.04
C GLY A 287 16.00 -8.27 4.40
N ILE A 288 15.66 -8.36 3.11
CA ILE A 288 14.92 -7.29 2.41
C ILE A 288 13.52 -7.09 3.02
N MET A 289 12.80 -8.16 3.33
CA MET A 289 11.47 -8.07 3.97
C MET A 289 11.55 -7.45 5.37
N ALA A 290 12.57 -7.79 6.16
CA ALA A 290 12.81 -7.13 7.44
C ALA A 290 13.14 -5.64 7.26
N GLY A 291 13.94 -5.29 6.24
CA GLY A 291 14.18 -3.90 5.85
C GLY A 291 12.91 -3.16 5.45
N HIS A 292 12.03 -3.80 4.67
CA HIS A 292 10.72 -3.25 4.31
C HIS A 292 9.89 -2.94 5.55
N ARG A 293 9.80 -3.89 6.49
CA ARG A 293 9.03 -3.71 7.73
C ARG A 293 9.56 -2.54 8.54
N LEU A 294 10.87 -2.37 8.65
CA LEU A 294 11.48 -1.23 9.34
C LEU A 294 11.20 0.10 8.64
N LEU A 295 11.20 0.11 7.30
CA LEU A 295 10.96 1.30 6.49
C LEU A 295 9.53 1.79 6.51
N TYR A 296 8.59 0.87 6.44
CA TYR A 296 7.17 1.17 6.45
C TYR A 296 6.54 0.96 7.83
N ALA A 297 7.38 0.75 8.85
CA ALA A 297 6.96 0.75 10.25
C ALA A 297 6.26 2.07 10.53
N ARG A 298 5.16 1.98 11.27
CA ARG A 298 4.52 3.17 11.82
C ARG A 298 5.35 3.63 13.00
N SER A 299 5.34 4.93 13.23
CA SER A 299 5.81 5.56 14.45
C SER A 299 4.97 6.80 14.70
N THR A 300 4.95 7.25 15.95
CA THR A 300 4.39 8.55 16.35
C THR A 300 5.02 9.72 15.58
N THR A 301 6.23 9.52 15.04
CA THR A 301 6.97 10.54 14.28
C THR A 301 6.61 10.61 12.81
N ASN A 302 5.83 9.65 12.27
CA ASN A 302 5.46 9.64 10.86
C ASN A 302 4.67 10.90 10.48
N LYS A 303 4.98 11.48 9.31
CA LYS A 303 4.18 12.58 8.75
C LYS A 303 3.08 12.00 7.85
N PHE A 304 1.88 12.56 7.94
CA PHE A 304 0.74 12.15 7.13
C PHE A 304 0.11 13.37 6.45
N GLY A 305 -0.55 13.16 5.32
CA GLY A 305 -1.30 14.21 4.65
C GLY A 305 -2.18 13.69 3.52
N VAL A 306 -2.82 14.63 2.84
CA VAL A 306 -3.66 14.40 1.66
C VAL A 306 -3.06 15.15 0.47
N VAL A 307 -3.19 14.56 -0.72
CA VAL A 307 -2.79 15.14 -2.01
C VAL A 307 -4.04 15.28 -2.86
N ASP A 308 -4.38 16.48 -3.29
CA ASP A 308 -5.54 16.73 -4.15
C ASP A 308 -5.12 17.15 -5.57
N THR A 309 -3.96 17.79 -5.69
CA THR A 309 -3.44 18.38 -6.93
C THR A 309 -1.97 18.03 -7.17
N GLY A 310 -1.49 18.32 -8.37
CA GLY A 310 -0.06 18.25 -8.71
C GLY A 310 0.83 19.12 -7.81
N ALA A 311 0.32 20.27 -7.36
CA ALA A 311 1.06 21.15 -6.44
C ALA A 311 1.32 20.50 -5.08
N ASP A 312 0.39 19.68 -4.60
CA ASP A 312 0.54 18.95 -3.33
C ASP A 312 1.60 17.86 -3.45
N VAL A 313 1.69 17.17 -4.61
CA VAL A 313 2.77 16.20 -4.89
C VAL A 313 4.13 16.88 -4.77
N LEU A 314 4.28 18.08 -5.33
CA LEU A 314 5.54 18.82 -5.27
C LEU A 314 5.87 19.26 -3.85
N THR A 315 4.86 19.59 -3.05
CA THR A 315 5.01 19.85 -1.61
C THR A 315 5.53 18.62 -0.87
N VAL A 316 5.05 17.43 -1.20
CA VAL A 316 5.59 16.16 -0.67
C VAL A 316 7.06 15.98 -1.04
N LEU A 317 7.46 16.44 -2.23
CA LEU A 317 8.82 16.35 -2.76
C LEU A 317 9.73 17.54 -2.36
N ARG A 318 9.30 18.49 -1.52
CA ARG A 318 10.18 19.58 -1.06
C ARG A 318 11.32 19.09 -0.16
N GLY A 319 12.49 19.72 -0.28
CA GLY A 319 13.72 19.44 0.49
C GLY A 319 14.07 20.52 1.51
N GLY A 320 13.09 21.30 1.95
CA GLY A 320 13.27 22.52 2.73
C GLY A 320 12.37 23.61 2.18
N ALA A 321 12.90 24.81 1.97
CA ALA A 321 12.16 25.91 1.34
C ALA A 321 11.88 25.70 -0.15
N ARG A 322 12.61 24.79 -0.82
CA ARG A 322 12.52 24.56 -2.27
C ARG A 322 12.39 23.08 -2.64
N VAL A 323 11.91 22.80 -3.84
CA VAL A 323 11.86 21.46 -4.45
C VAL A 323 13.28 20.96 -4.70
N LYS A 324 13.59 19.77 -4.18
CA LYS A 324 14.91 19.14 -4.35
C LYS A 324 15.01 18.51 -5.74
N PRO A 325 16.02 18.83 -6.56
CA PRO A 325 16.35 18.06 -7.75
C PRO A 325 16.91 16.72 -7.30
N ALA A 326 16.06 15.69 -7.35
CA ALA A 326 16.39 14.34 -6.96
C ALA A 326 15.63 13.34 -7.82
N VAL A 327 16.21 12.15 -7.95
CA VAL A 327 15.58 11.01 -8.60
C VAL A 327 15.00 10.13 -7.50
N TYR A 328 13.85 9.52 -7.74
CA TYR A 328 13.17 8.64 -6.79
C TYR A 328 12.95 7.29 -7.43
N THR A 329 13.24 6.22 -6.68
CA THR A 329 12.85 4.86 -7.04
C THR A 329 11.41 4.65 -6.60
N TYR A 330 10.55 4.10 -7.45
CA TYR A 330 9.16 3.83 -7.10
C TYR A 330 8.67 2.44 -7.53
N ILE A 331 7.62 1.98 -6.85
CA ILE A 331 6.74 0.90 -7.32
C ILE A 331 5.28 1.33 -7.21
N ILE A 332 4.43 0.72 -8.02
CA ILE A 332 2.99 0.61 -7.77
C ILE A 332 2.75 -0.86 -7.35
N SER A 333 2.43 -1.04 -6.08
CA SER A 333 2.23 -2.35 -5.45
C SER A 333 1.03 -3.07 -6.05
N SER A 334 1.17 -4.36 -6.37
CA SER A 334 0.04 -5.22 -6.74
C SER A 334 -0.66 -5.87 -5.54
N GLU A 335 -0.11 -5.71 -4.33
CA GLU A 335 -0.66 -6.28 -3.10
C GLU A 335 -1.77 -5.41 -2.51
N ASP A 336 -1.60 -4.09 -2.57
CA ASP A 336 -2.46 -3.11 -1.90
C ASP A 336 -2.69 -1.83 -2.72
N ASP A 337 -2.35 -1.85 -4.02
CA ASP A 337 -2.51 -0.73 -4.95
C ASP A 337 -1.92 0.60 -4.44
N SER A 338 -0.82 0.52 -3.67
CA SER A 338 -0.11 1.70 -3.17
C SER A 338 1.09 2.09 -4.05
N LEU A 339 1.24 3.38 -4.30
CA LEU A 339 2.45 4.00 -4.83
C LEU A 339 3.45 4.16 -3.68
N ARG A 340 4.61 3.51 -3.79
CA ARG A 340 5.66 3.49 -2.77
C ARG A 340 6.96 3.98 -3.37
N PHE A 341 7.66 4.92 -2.73
CA PHE A 341 8.88 5.47 -3.28
C PHE A 341 9.87 6.01 -2.22
N SER A 342 11.13 6.16 -2.61
CA SER A 342 12.17 6.89 -1.88
C SER A 342 13.21 7.48 -2.84
N GLU A 343 14.06 8.38 -2.32
CA GLU A 343 15.14 9.00 -3.11
C GLU A 343 16.16 7.94 -3.60
N THR A 344 16.43 7.91 -4.91
CA THR A 344 17.46 7.08 -5.53
C THR A 344 18.84 7.58 -5.09
N GLY A 345 19.67 6.66 -4.60
CA GLY A 345 21.02 7.02 -4.12
C GLY A 345 21.04 7.47 -2.66
N ALA A 346 19.95 7.34 -1.92
CA ALA A 346 20.00 7.52 -0.47
C ALA A 346 20.94 6.48 0.19
N ALA A 347 21.92 6.96 0.98
CA ALA A 347 22.96 6.13 1.62
C ALA A 347 22.40 5.00 2.48
N PHE A 348 21.23 5.25 3.05
CA PHE A 348 20.47 4.28 3.80
C PHE A 348 20.15 2.97 3.07
N PHE A 349 20.02 3.02 1.74
CA PHE A 349 19.52 1.93 0.92
C PHE A 349 20.61 1.20 0.12
N VAL A 350 21.87 1.60 0.26
CA VAL A 350 22.99 1.13 -0.58
C VAL A 350 23.24 -0.36 -0.45
N ASP A 351 23.02 -0.89 0.75
CA ASP A 351 23.32 -2.28 1.07
C ASP A 351 22.22 -3.25 0.61
N PHE A 352 21.09 -2.74 0.10
CA PHE A 352 20.04 -3.60 -0.42
C PHE A 352 20.28 -3.97 -1.88
N ALA A 353 20.18 -5.26 -2.17
CA ALA A 353 20.31 -5.83 -3.51
C ALA A 353 19.31 -5.24 -4.53
N SER A 354 18.15 -4.78 -4.06
CA SER A 354 17.18 -4.06 -4.89
C SER A 354 16.27 -3.16 -4.06
N LYS A 355 16.22 -1.87 -4.40
CA LYS A 355 15.28 -0.89 -3.83
C LYS A 355 13.83 -1.17 -4.27
N HIS A 356 13.63 -1.62 -5.51
CA HIS A 356 12.30 -2.01 -5.99
C HIS A 356 11.76 -3.21 -5.21
N ALA A 357 12.59 -4.26 -5.01
CA ALA A 357 12.20 -5.41 -4.20
C ALA A 357 11.93 -5.01 -2.74
N LEU A 358 12.74 -4.09 -2.19
CA LEU A 358 12.53 -3.54 -0.87
C LEU A 358 11.19 -2.82 -0.74
N HIS A 359 10.81 -1.95 -1.68
CA HIS A 359 9.49 -1.32 -1.64
C HIS A 359 8.34 -2.31 -1.88
N ALA A 360 8.57 -3.35 -2.67
CA ALA A 360 7.61 -4.40 -2.95
C ALA A 360 7.47 -5.44 -1.83
N ASN A 361 8.21 -5.31 -0.73
CA ASN A 361 8.28 -6.36 0.31
C ASN A 361 8.63 -7.74 -0.28
N CYS A 362 9.48 -7.74 -1.31
CA CYS A 362 9.81 -8.91 -2.12
C CYS A 362 8.58 -9.64 -2.72
N HIS A 363 7.51 -8.92 -3.05
CA HIS A 363 6.42 -9.48 -3.85
C HIS A 363 6.96 -9.86 -5.25
N PRO A 364 6.61 -11.04 -5.79
CA PRO A 364 7.16 -11.53 -7.07
C PRO A 364 6.71 -10.72 -8.29
N SER A 365 5.72 -9.84 -8.11
CA SER A 365 5.25 -8.93 -9.15
C SER A 365 4.86 -7.57 -8.59
N VAL A 366 4.72 -6.58 -9.46
CA VAL A 366 4.20 -5.23 -9.17
C VAL A 366 3.20 -4.83 -10.25
N ARG A 367 2.36 -3.81 -10.02
CA ARG A 367 1.58 -3.21 -11.12
C ARG A 367 2.52 -2.49 -12.09
N TYR A 368 3.45 -1.72 -11.54
CA TYR A 368 4.50 -1.03 -12.30
C TYR A 368 5.67 -0.63 -11.39
N SER A 369 6.82 -0.26 -11.98
CA SER A 369 7.97 0.24 -11.22
C SER A 369 8.99 0.96 -12.11
N GLY A 370 9.82 1.80 -11.51
CA GLY A 370 10.86 2.52 -12.23
C GLY A 370 11.50 3.58 -11.36
N GLU A 371 11.90 4.67 -11.99
CA GLU A 371 12.34 5.90 -11.37
C GLU A 371 11.50 7.10 -11.85
N PHE A 372 11.51 8.19 -11.08
CA PHE A 372 10.96 9.47 -11.50
C PHE A 372 11.75 10.64 -10.93
N HIS A 373 11.65 11.82 -11.55
CA HIS A 373 12.18 13.06 -10.99
C HIS A 373 11.31 14.27 -11.39
N PRO A 374 11.13 15.24 -10.48
CA PRO A 374 10.55 16.53 -10.86
C PRO A 374 11.54 17.34 -11.69
N ARG A 375 11.04 18.11 -12.64
CA ARG A 375 11.81 19.11 -13.38
C ARG A 375 10.97 20.37 -13.60
N PRO A 376 11.59 21.56 -13.69
CA PRO A 376 10.92 22.73 -14.23
C PRO A 376 10.58 22.50 -15.70
N LYS A 377 9.51 23.13 -16.18
CA LYS A 377 9.12 23.10 -17.59
C LYS A 377 10.27 23.51 -18.49
N GLY A 378 10.54 22.69 -19.50
CA GLY A 378 11.70 22.87 -20.40
C GLY A 378 13.02 22.30 -19.83
N GLY A 379 12.99 21.70 -18.65
CA GLY A 379 14.12 20.99 -18.05
C GLY A 379 15.10 21.86 -17.27
N TRP A 380 15.96 21.19 -16.49
CA TRP A 380 16.91 21.83 -15.59
C TRP A 380 18.01 22.64 -16.31
N ALA A 381 18.31 22.34 -17.57
CA ALA A 381 19.36 23.04 -18.33
C ALA A 381 19.01 24.51 -18.61
N ALA A 382 17.72 24.83 -18.74
CA ALA A 382 17.22 26.18 -19.02
C ALA A 382 16.70 26.91 -17.77
N PHE A 383 16.82 26.30 -16.59
CA PHE A 383 16.23 26.83 -15.36
C PHE A 383 17.17 27.79 -14.60
N SER A 384 16.59 28.81 -13.96
CA SER A 384 17.30 29.78 -13.11
C SER A 384 16.76 29.76 -11.69
N ASP A 385 17.65 29.74 -10.70
CA ASP A 385 17.31 29.76 -9.27
C ASP A 385 16.73 31.11 -8.77
N GLU A 386 16.72 32.13 -9.63
CA GLU A 386 16.03 33.41 -9.40
C GLU A 386 14.51 33.25 -9.42
N VAL A 387 13.99 32.24 -10.12
CA VAL A 387 12.55 31.95 -10.17
C VAL A 387 12.12 31.35 -8.83
N LEU A 388 11.05 31.89 -8.23
CA LEU A 388 10.47 31.33 -7.02
C LEU A 388 9.72 30.04 -7.34
N ASP A 389 9.78 29.05 -6.46
CA ASP A 389 9.15 27.74 -6.66
C ASP A 389 7.63 27.79 -6.93
N GLU A 390 6.97 28.85 -6.44
CA GLU A 390 5.55 29.13 -6.68
C GLU A 390 5.25 29.59 -8.12
N ASP A 391 6.25 30.18 -8.79
CA ASP A 391 6.18 30.62 -10.19
C ASP A 391 6.68 29.54 -11.16
N VAL A 392 7.30 28.47 -10.64
CA VAL A 392 7.79 27.36 -11.47
C VAL A 392 6.64 26.48 -11.92
N GLN A 393 6.49 26.34 -13.24
CA GLN A 393 5.67 25.28 -13.82
C GLN A 393 6.44 23.97 -13.72
N TRP A 394 6.02 23.09 -12.83
CA TRP A 394 6.67 21.81 -12.59
C TRP A 394 6.09 20.68 -13.46
N GLU A 395 6.98 19.79 -13.88
CA GLU A 395 6.70 18.57 -14.61
C GLU A 395 7.29 17.38 -13.82
N ILE A 396 6.74 16.18 -14.01
CA ILE A 396 7.37 14.93 -13.58
C ILE A 396 7.77 14.12 -14.80
N VAL A 397 9.03 13.68 -14.82
CA VAL A 397 9.49 12.61 -15.71
C VAL A 397 9.45 11.32 -14.93
N VAL A 398 8.80 10.29 -15.47
CA VAL A 398 8.69 8.95 -14.91
C VAL A 398 9.11 7.93 -15.95
N ASP A 399 9.66 6.80 -15.52
CA ASP A 399 10.15 5.77 -16.43
C ASP A 399 9.79 4.34 -15.97
N ASN A 400 10.23 3.35 -16.74
CA ASN A 400 10.18 1.92 -16.46
C ASN A 400 11.56 1.33 -16.06
N ASN A 401 12.46 2.15 -15.52
CA ASN A 401 13.82 1.77 -15.14
C ASN A 401 13.84 0.95 -13.83
N SER A 402 13.47 -0.32 -13.92
CA SER A 402 13.66 -1.31 -12.87
C SER A 402 14.40 -2.52 -13.40
N GLY A 403 15.60 -2.80 -12.87
CA GLY A 403 16.28 -4.06 -13.16
C GLY A 403 15.52 -5.27 -12.58
N THR A 404 14.81 -5.07 -11.47
CA THR A 404 14.12 -6.13 -10.73
C THR A 404 12.82 -6.57 -11.38
N TYR A 405 12.01 -5.68 -11.93
CA TYR A 405 10.72 -6.02 -12.54
C TYR A 405 10.66 -5.74 -14.05
N SER A 406 11.57 -4.91 -14.58
CA SER A 406 11.66 -4.56 -16.00
C SER A 406 10.31 -4.32 -16.71
N PRO A 407 9.44 -3.43 -16.22
CA PRO A 407 8.08 -3.30 -16.76
C PRO A 407 8.04 -3.01 -18.26
N ASP A 408 7.00 -3.52 -18.91
CA ASP A 408 6.75 -3.32 -20.33
C ASP A 408 6.62 -1.82 -20.65
N LYS A 409 7.35 -1.38 -21.67
CA LYS A 409 7.31 -0.02 -22.20
C LYS A 409 5.97 0.32 -22.85
N GLY A 410 5.25 -0.69 -23.33
CA GLY A 410 3.89 -0.54 -23.86
C GLY A 410 2.88 0.01 -22.83
N LEU A 411 3.22 -0.05 -21.54
CA LEU A 411 2.40 0.45 -20.43
C LEU A 411 2.72 1.89 -19.99
N LEU A 412 3.74 2.54 -20.57
CA LEU A 412 4.08 3.94 -20.25
C LEU A 412 2.92 4.92 -20.48
N PRO A 413 2.09 4.80 -21.54
CA PRO A 413 0.92 5.66 -21.71
C PRO A 413 -0.11 5.52 -20.58
N GLN A 414 -0.34 4.30 -20.08
CA GLN A 414 -1.25 4.00 -18.98
C GLN A 414 -0.72 4.58 -17.66
N LEU A 415 0.58 4.45 -17.42
CA LEU A 415 1.24 5.07 -16.27
C LEU A 415 1.09 6.60 -16.29
N LYS A 416 1.37 7.23 -17.45
CA LYS A 416 1.18 8.68 -17.62
C LYS A 416 -0.26 9.08 -17.30
N ALA A 417 -1.22 8.40 -17.91
CA ALA A 417 -2.64 8.71 -17.71
C ALA A 417 -3.10 8.50 -16.27
N LEU A 418 -2.60 7.45 -15.58
CA LEU A 418 -2.88 7.21 -14.16
C LEU A 418 -2.38 8.35 -13.27
N LEU A 419 -1.15 8.83 -13.50
CA LEU A 419 -0.56 9.90 -12.70
C LEU A 419 -1.28 11.23 -12.97
N GLU A 420 -1.59 11.55 -14.22
CA GLU A 420 -2.35 12.76 -14.60
C GLU A 420 -3.80 12.73 -14.06
N TYR A 421 -4.42 11.55 -14.01
CA TYR A 421 -5.74 11.35 -13.39
C TYR A 421 -5.74 11.64 -11.89
N ASN A 422 -4.65 11.29 -11.20
CA ASN A 422 -4.53 11.46 -9.77
C ASN A 422 -4.07 12.86 -9.37
N PHE A 423 -3.18 13.47 -10.15
CA PHE A 423 -2.48 14.70 -9.80
C PHE A 423 -2.86 15.82 -10.76
N SER A 424 -4.07 16.34 -10.59
CA SER A 424 -4.61 17.39 -11.46
C SER A 424 -3.65 18.60 -11.56
N GLY A 425 -3.43 19.08 -12.79
CA GLY A 425 -2.49 20.18 -13.06
C GLY A 425 -1.02 19.78 -13.15
N LEU A 426 -0.66 18.51 -12.90
CA LEU A 426 0.69 18.00 -13.09
C LEU A 426 0.89 17.52 -14.54
N THR A 427 1.95 18.00 -15.20
CA THR A 427 2.35 17.45 -16.51
C THR A 427 3.30 16.28 -16.31
N VAL A 428 2.99 15.13 -16.93
CA VAL A 428 3.78 13.90 -16.77
C VAL A 428 4.40 13.47 -18.10
N PHE A 429 5.71 13.19 -18.10
CA PHE A 429 6.42 12.57 -19.22
C PHE A 429 6.78 11.14 -18.83
N ALA A 430 6.24 10.15 -19.54
CA ALA A 430 6.57 8.74 -19.33
C ALA A 430 7.53 8.28 -20.43
N LEU A 431 8.79 8.07 -20.08
CA LEU A 431 9.87 7.75 -21.02
C LEU A 431 10.38 6.33 -20.79
N ASP A 432 10.80 5.65 -21.86
CA ASP A 432 11.42 4.34 -21.74
C ASP A 432 12.84 4.48 -21.16
N ARG A 433 13.29 3.48 -20.40
CA ARG A 433 14.64 3.41 -19.82
C ARG A 433 15.78 3.50 -20.84
N GLU A 434 15.53 3.16 -22.11
CA GLU A 434 16.46 3.27 -23.24
C GLU A 434 16.34 4.60 -23.99
N ASP A 435 15.42 5.48 -23.59
CA ASP A 435 15.22 6.78 -24.21
C ASP A 435 16.39 7.74 -23.88
N PRO A 436 17.05 8.33 -24.89
CA PRO A 436 18.11 9.31 -24.64
C PRO A 436 17.63 10.56 -23.90
N GLU A 437 16.37 11.00 -24.08
CA GLU A 437 15.81 12.16 -23.38
C GLU A 437 15.72 11.90 -21.87
N LEU A 438 15.40 10.66 -21.47
CA LEU A 438 15.38 10.27 -20.06
C LEU A 438 16.77 10.41 -19.44
N THR A 439 17.80 9.92 -20.15
CA THR A 439 19.19 10.01 -19.70
C THR A 439 19.61 11.47 -19.54
N GLU A 440 19.36 12.30 -20.55
CA GLU A 440 19.66 13.74 -20.51
C GLU A 440 18.94 14.44 -19.36
N SER A 441 17.63 14.21 -19.21
CA SER A 441 16.83 14.85 -18.16
C SER A 441 17.29 14.46 -16.75
N ARG A 442 17.67 13.18 -16.55
CA ARG A 442 18.18 12.67 -15.28
C ARG A 442 19.56 13.25 -14.95
N GLU A 443 20.45 13.32 -15.93
CA GLU A 443 21.78 13.91 -15.76
C GLU A 443 21.71 15.41 -15.47
N ALA A 444 20.83 16.14 -16.16
CA ALA A 444 20.56 17.54 -15.89
C ALA A 444 20.02 17.78 -14.48
N CYS A 445 19.11 16.92 -13.99
CA CYS A 445 18.60 16.96 -12.61
C CYS A 445 19.74 16.81 -11.59
N ARG A 446 20.61 15.82 -11.77
CA ARG A 446 21.77 15.57 -10.89
C ARG A 446 22.78 16.72 -10.94
N ALA A 447 23.13 17.19 -12.13
CA ALA A 447 24.06 18.29 -12.31
C ALA A 447 23.56 19.58 -11.67
N TYR A 448 22.26 19.87 -11.81
CA TYR A 448 21.64 21.03 -11.18
C TYR A 448 21.65 20.92 -9.65
N GLY A 449 21.29 19.75 -9.11
CA GLY A 449 21.35 19.47 -7.68
C GLY A 449 22.73 19.76 -7.08
N LEU A 450 23.78 19.23 -7.71
CA LEU A 450 25.18 19.43 -7.29
C LEU A 450 25.61 20.90 -7.33
N LYS A 451 25.22 21.61 -8.38
CA LYS A 451 25.72 22.96 -8.66
C LYS A 451 24.97 24.04 -7.86
N HIS A 452 23.66 23.90 -7.70
CA HIS A 452 22.79 24.99 -7.25
C HIS A 452 22.02 24.71 -5.97
N ARG A 453 21.84 23.44 -5.57
CA ARG A 453 20.94 23.06 -4.47
C ARG A 453 21.62 22.38 -3.30
N GLY A 454 22.95 22.45 -3.22
CA GLY A 454 23.72 21.89 -2.10
C GLY A 454 23.72 20.35 -2.04
N VAL A 455 23.25 19.66 -3.07
CA VAL A 455 23.30 18.19 -3.11
C VAL A 455 24.77 17.79 -3.14
N ARG A 456 25.18 16.95 -2.19
CA ARG A 456 26.56 16.46 -2.12
C ARG A 456 26.78 15.32 -3.11
N LYS A 457 28.00 15.16 -3.60
CA LYS A 457 28.34 14.07 -4.55
C LYS A 457 28.11 12.70 -3.93
N GLU A 458 28.35 12.61 -2.63
CA GLU A 458 28.16 11.44 -1.78
C GLU A 458 26.66 11.08 -1.65
N GLU A 459 25.73 12.03 -1.83
CA GLU A 459 24.28 11.74 -1.83
C GLU A 459 23.80 11.15 -3.16
N LEU A 460 24.51 11.40 -4.26
CA LEU A 460 24.17 10.83 -5.57
C LEU A 460 24.80 9.45 -5.78
N GLN A 461 25.95 9.22 -5.14
CA GLN A 461 26.72 7.97 -5.17
C GLN A 461 27.10 7.60 -3.74
N PRO A 462 26.13 7.19 -2.94
CA PRO A 462 26.40 6.86 -1.56
C PRO A 462 27.34 5.65 -1.46
N GLN A 463 28.31 5.76 -0.56
CA GLN A 463 29.27 4.72 -0.25
C GLN A 463 29.09 4.30 1.20
N ARG A 464 29.23 3.01 1.48
CA ARG A 464 29.24 2.49 2.85
C ARG A 464 30.52 2.96 3.56
N HIS A 465 30.38 3.67 4.66
CA HIS A 465 31.51 3.97 5.55
C HIS A 465 31.71 2.81 6.55
N ALA A 466 32.98 2.46 6.84
CA ALA A 466 33.34 1.27 7.62
C ALA A 466 32.77 1.22 9.05
N ASN A 467 32.32 2.34 9.60
CA ASN A 467 31.80 2.46 10.96
C ASN A 467 30.29 2.75 11.03
N GLU A 468 29.57 2.72 9.91
CA GLU A 468 28.13 2.99 9.86
C GLU A 468 27.35 1.66 9.82
N GLU A 469 26.51 1.43 10.82
CA GLU A 469 25.55 0.31 10.81
C GLU A 469 24.44 0.63 9.79
N THR A 470 24.16 -0.26 8.84
CA THR A 470 23.16 0.02 7.80
C THR A 470 21.80 -0.57 8.14
N LEU A 471 20.78 -0.17 7.37
CA LEU A 471 19.46 -0.80 7.51
C LEU A 471 19.51 -2.31 7.23
N ALA A 472 20.35 -2.73 6.29
CA ALA A 472 20.54 -4.15 6.00
C ALA A 472 21.15 -4.87 7.22
N ASP A 473 22.19 -4.30 7.84
CA ASP A 473 22.81 -4.86 9.06
C ASP A 473 21.77 -5.06 10.18
N ARG A 474 20.91 -4.07 10.42
CA ARG A 474 19.81 -4.17 11.40
C ARG A 474 18.75 -5.18 11.00
N ALA A 475 18.30 -5.17 9.75
CA ALA A 475 17.30 -6.10 9.25
C ALA A 475 17.77 -7.55 9.39
N SER A 476 19.05 -7.82 9.09
CA SER A 476 19.69 -9.12 9.32
C SER A 476 19.73 -9.49 10.80
N SER A 477 20.06 -8.55 11.69
CA SER A 477 20.06 -8.81 13.14
C SER A 477 18.67 -9.19 13.69
N ILE A 478 17.60 -8.58 13.16
CA ILE A 478 16.22 -8.89 13.55
C ILE A 478 15.83 -10.26 13.00
N SER A 479 16.12 -10.52 11.72
CA SER A 479 15.81 -11.79 11.08
C SER A 479 16.52 -12.98 11.77
N ALA A 480 17.77 -12.80 12.20
CA ALA A 480 18.51 -13.82 12.96
C ALA A 480 17.82 -14.12 14.30
N LYS A 481 17.43 -13.08 15.05
CA LYS A 481 16.68 -13.24 16.31
C LYS A 481 15.30 -13.86 16.10
N GLU A 482 14.64 -13.61 14.98
CA GLU A 482 13.36 -14.24 14.64
C GLU A 482 13.53 -15.74 14.37
N LEU A 483 14.57 -16.14 13.63
CA LEU A 483 14.89 -17.54 13.35
C LEU A 483 15.24 -18.32 14.63
N GLU A 484 16.01 -17.74 15.55
CA GLU A 484 16.37 -18.37 16.83
C GLU A 484 15.14 -18.68 17.69
N ASN A 485 14.13 -17.80 17.70
CA ASN A 485 12.90 -17.99 18.47
C ASN A 485 11.93 -19.03 17.87
N PHE A 486 12.09 -19.41 16.60
CA PHE A 486 11.31 -20.47 15.97
C PHE A 486 11.93 -21.87 16.14
N THR A 487 13.20 -21.93 16.53
CA THR A 487 13.94 -23.18 16.75
C THR A 487 14.14 -23.55 18.22
N GLY A 488 13.65 -22.71 19.14
CA GLY A 488 13.78 -22.85 20.60
C GLY A 488 12.57 -23.44 21.30
#